data_AF-A0A4S2VDA0-F1
#
_entry.id   AF-A0A4S2VDA0-F1
#
_cell.length_a   1.000
_cell.length_b   1.000
_cell.length_c   1.000
_cell.angle_alpha   90.00
_cell.angle_beta   90.00
_cell.angle_gamma   90.00
#
_symmetry.space_group_name_H-M   'P 1'
#
loop_
_entity.id
_entity.type
_entity.pdbx_description
1 polymer ?
#
loop_
_entity_poly.entity_id
_entity_poly.type
_entity_poly.pdbx_seq_one_letter_code
_entity_poly.pdbx_strand_id
1 'polypeptide(L)'
;MSWHTLGQVARRRRDAGVSDDVGEEAQKVFDALSEVEAIEDPVARAVAISKVLADHDERAPRLRDLRREAVLQMRADKMPYRKIAALLGVSLGTVQNIERGHAGAWGTKSRAKPAAE
;
A
#
# COMPACT_ATOMS: atom_id res chain seq x y z
N MET A 1 9.94 16.98 21.00
CA MET A 1 8.92 17.31 19.99
C MET A 1 8.53 16.01 19.28
N SER A 2 7.34 15.49 19.57
CA SER A 2 6.90 14.14 19.20
C SER A 2 6.27 14.12 17.80
N TRP A 3 6.62 13.12 17.00
CA TRP A 3 6.18 12.89 15.62
C TRP A 3 4.71 12.45 15.50
N HIS A 4 3.93 12.47 16.58
CA HIS A 4 2.58 11.88 16.63
C HIS A 4 1.43 12.85 16.35
N THR A 5 1.63 14.18 16.33
CA THR A 5 0.52 15.15 16.30
C THR A 5 0.22 15.80 14.94
N LEU A 6 1.04 15.61 13.90
CA LEU A 6 0.75 16.16 12.55
C LEU A 6 -0.05 15.21 11.63
N GLY A 7 -0.18 13.92 11.99
CA GLY A 7 -0.84 12.90 11.17
C GLY A 7 -2.32 12.67 11.44
N GLN A 8 -2.89 13.28 12.49
CA GLN A 8 -4.28 13.02 12.92
C GLN A 8 -5.31 13.97 12.28
N VAL A 9 -4.95 15.22 11.99
CA VAL A 9 -5.92 16.22 11.48
C VAL A 9 -6.27 15.99 10.00
N ALA A 10 -5.38 15.38 9.22
CA ALA A 10 -5.61 15.08 7.80
C ALA A 10 -6.44 13.81 7.54
N ARG A 11 -6.68 12.96 8.55
CA ARG A 11 -7.49 11.73 8.40
C ARG A 11 -8.98 12.02 8.33
N ARG A 12 -9.47 13.05 9.02
CA ARG A 12 -10.91 13.26 9.26
C ARG A 12 -11.74 13.76 8.07
N ARG A 13 -11.13 13.97 6.89
CA ARG A 13 -11.85 14.35 5.65
C ARG A 13 -11.76 13.28 4.54
N ARG A 14 -11.18 12.11 4.81
CA ARG A 14 -10.88 11.09 3.78
C ARG A 14 -11.92 9.97 3.63
N ASP A 15 -12.91 9.90 4.51
CA ASP A 15 -13.84 8.76 4.56
C ASP A 15 -15.09 8.94 3.67
N ALA A 16 -15.24 10.08 2.99
CA ALA A 16 -16.38 10.33 2.12
C ALA A 16 -16.17 9.74 0.71
N GLY A 17 -16.19 8.42 0.58
CA GLY A 17 -16.27 7.78 -0.75
C GLY A 17 -15.70 6.37 -0.92
N VAL A 18 -15.11 5.78 0.12
CA VAL A 18 -14.82 4.34 0.16
C VAL A 18 -16.00 3.70 0.90
N SER A 19 -16.66 2.70 0.29
CA SER A 19 -17.77 2.00 0.95
C SER A 19 -17.31 1.46 2.30
N ASP A 20 -18.15 1.59 3.33
CA ASP A 20 -17.83 1.20 4.72
C ASP A 20 -17.23 -0.22 4.81
N ASP A 21 -17.67 -1.14 3.93
CA ASP A 21 -17.19 -2.53 3.84
C ASP A 21 -15.69 -2.68 3.46
N VAL A 22 -15.14 -1.78 2.63
CA VAL A 22 -13.71 -1.84 2.23
C VAL A 22 -12.82 -1.42 3.39
N GLY A 23 -13.31 -0.53 4.25
CA GLY A 23 -12.66 -0.21 5.52
C GLY A 23 -12.64 -1.41 6.46
N GLU A 24 -13.71 -2.21 6.50
CA GLU A 24 -13.86 -3.36 7.39
C GLU A 24 -12.81 -4.45 7.13
N GLU A 25 -12.63 -4.86 5.86
CA GLU A 25 -11.64 -5.91 5.54
C GLU A 25 -10.20 -5.46 5.78
N ALA A 26 -9.87 -4.19 5.49
CA ALA A 26 -8.57 -3.63 5.83
C ALA A 26 -8.37 -3.56 7.35
N GLN A 27 -9.42 -3.22 8.10
CA GLN A 27 -9.39 -3.14 9.56
C GLN A 27 -9.14 -4.52 10.19
N LYS A 28 -9.79 -5.58 9.69
CA LYS A 28 -9.53 -6.97 10.15
C LYS A 28 -8.05 -7.35 10.04
N VAL A 29 -7.39 -6.95 8.95
CA VAL A 29 -5.94 -7.18 8.78
C VAL A 29 -5.12 -6.36 9.77
N PHE A 30 -5.46 -5.08 9.99
CA PHE A 30 -4.76 -4.24 10.97
C PHE A 30 -4.92 -4.75 12.40
N ASP A 31 -6.10 -5.22 12.76
CA ASP A 31 -6.39 -5.79 14.07
C ASP A 31 -5.57 -7.07 14.28
N ALA A 32 -5.56 -7.98 13.30
CA ALA A 32 -4.75 -9.20 13.36
C ALA A 32 -3.24 -8.92 13.47
N LEU A 33 -2.72 -7.90 12.78
CA LEU A 33 -1.32 -7.48 12.93
C LEU A 33 -1.04 -6.95 14.34
N SER A 34 -1.96 -6.16 14.89
CA SER A 34 -1.86 -5.63 16.25
C SER A 34 -1.84 -6.75 17.30
N GLU A 35 -2.63 -7.81 17.09
CA GLU A 35 -2.61 -9.01 17.93
C GLU A 35 -1.27 -9.75 17.86
N VAL A 36 -0.67 -9.88 16.67
CA VAL A 36 0.67 -10.47 16.51
C VAL A 36 1.73 -9.66 17.27
N GLU A 37 1.66 -8.34 17.20
CA GLU A 37 2.58 -7.43 17.92
C GLU A 37 2.43 -7.54 19.44
N ALA A 38 1.23 -7.83 19.93
CA ALA A 38 0.90 -7.93 21.35
C ALA A 38 1.27 -9.27 22.01
N ILE A 39 1.72 -10.28 21.25
CA ILE A 39 2.17 -11.58 21.81
C ILE A 39 3.28 -11.34 22.84
N GLU A 40 3.11 -11.82 24.08
CA GLU A 40 4.03 -11.50 25.19
C GLU A 40 5.41 -12.17 25.02
N ASP A 41 5.44 -13.48 24.75
CA ASP A 41 6.69 -14.24 24.56
C ASP A 41 7.45 -13.73 23.32
N PRO A 42 8.69 -13.21 23.47
CA PRO A 42 9.48 -12.69 22.37
C PRO A 42 9.76 -13.73 21.28
N VAL A 43 9.92 -15.01 21.63
CA VAL A 43 10.20 -16.06 20.64
C VAL A 43 8.94 -16.38 19.85
N ALA A 44 7.80 -16.60 20.52
CA ALA A 44 6.51 -16.80 19.85
C ALA A 44 6.14 -15.62 18.93
N ARG A 45 6.36 -14.38 19.40
CA ARG A 45 6.12 -13.16 18.60
C ARG A 45 6.99 -13.13 17.34
N ALA A 46 8.28 -13.43 17.46
CA ALA A 46 9.18 -13.49 16.31
C ALA A 46 8.76 -14.56 15.29
N VAL A 47 8.31 -15.74 15.75
CA VAL A 47 7.79 -16.81 14.88
C VAL A 47 6.53 -16.36 14.13
N ALA A 48 5.59 -15.72 14.82
CA ALA A 48 4.36 -15.21 14.21
C ALA A 48 4.67 -14.12 13.16
N ILE A 49 5.53 -13.15 13.48
CA ILE A 49 5.97 -12.10 12.55
C ILE A 49 6.63 -12.73 11.32
N SER A 50 7.50 -13.73 11.50
CA SER A 50 8.20 -14.37 10.39
C SER A 50 7.24 -15.03 9.40
N LYS A 51 6.17 -15.66 9.89
CA LYS A 51 5.11 -16.24 9.05
C LYS A 51 4.33 -15.17 8.29
N VAL A 52 3.96 -14.08 8.96
CA VAL A 52 3.25 -12.94 8.34
C VAL A 52 4.09 -12.32 7.23
N LEU A 53 5.37 -12.08 7.47
CA LEU A 53 6.27 -11.48 6.48
C LEU A 53 6.47 -12.40 5.26
N ALA A 54 6.59 -13.72 5.47
CA ALA A 54 6.72 -14.67 4.37
C ALA A 54 5.47 -14.70 3.47
N ASP A 55 4.27 -14.76 4.06
CA ASP A 55 3.02 -14.71 3.29
C ASP A 55 2.83 -13.35 2.59
N HIS A 56 3.19 -12.25 3.27
CA HIS A 56 3.17 -10.92 2.66
C HIS A 56 4.11 -10.82 1.47
N ASP A 57 5.34 -11.34 1.55
CA ASP A 57 6.29 -11.31 0.44
C ASP A 57 5.79 -12.08 -0.79
N GLU A 58 5.07 -13.19 -0.57
CA GLU A 58 4.42 -13.95 -1.64
C GLU A 58 3.24 -13.18 -2.27
N ARG A 59 2.40 -12.53 -1.46
CA ARG A 59 1.16 -11.88 -1.92
C ARG A 59 1.33 -10.43 -2.37
N ALA A 60 2.32 -9.72 -1.87
CA ALA A 60 2.53 -8.30 -2.12
C ALA A 60 2.64 -7.94 -3.60
N PRO A 61 3.29 -8.73 -4.49
CA PRO A 61 3.28 -8.47 -5.93
C PRO A 61 1.86 -8.41 -6.49
N ARG A 62 1.04 -9.44 -6.21
CA ARG A 62 -0.35 -9.51 -6.68
C ARG A 62 -1.19 -8.35 -6.15
N LEU A 63 -1.04 -7.98 -4.87
CA LEU A 63 -1.76 -6.84 -4.30
C LEU A 63 -1.37 -5.51 -4.97
N ARG A 64 -0.08 -5.34 -5.30
CA ARG A 64 0.40 -4.16 -6.05
C ARG A 64 -0.15 -4.13 -7.47
N ASP A 65 -0.26 -5.29 -8.12
CA ASP A 65 -0.81 -5.41 -9.48
C ASP A 65 -2.31 -5.09 -9.50
N LEU A 66 -3.10 -5.61 -8.55
CA LEU A 66 -4.52 -5.27 -8.40
C LEU A 66 -4.73 -3.76 -8.19
N ARG A 67 -3.91 -3.14 -7.33
CA ARG A 67 -3.94 -1.68 -7.14
C ARG A 67 -3.57 -0.94 -8.41
N ARG A 68 -2.61 -1.45 -9.18
CA ARG A 68 -2.20 -0.86 -10.45
C ARG A 68 -3.31 -0.94 -11.49
N GLU A 69 -3.94 -2.09 -11.61
CA GLU A 69 -5.06 -2.32 -12.51
C GLU A 69 -6.17 -1.29 -12.27
N ALA A 70 -6.57 -1.08 -11.02
CA ALA A 70 -7.57 -0.07 -10.65
C ALA A 70 -7.14 1.36 -11.07
N VAL A 71 -5.87 1.73 -10.85
CA VAL A 71 -5.35 3.03 -11.32
C VAL A 71 -5.40 3.14 -12.84
N LEU A 72 -4.99 2.11 -13.58
CA LEU A 72 -5.03 2.11 -15.04
C LEU A 72 -6.45 2.22 -15.58
N GLN A 73 -7.42 1.52 -14.98
CA GLN A 73 -8.84 1.62 -15.32
C GLN A 73 -9.35 3.06 -15.12
N MET A 74 -9.13 3.66 -13.95
CA MET A 74 -9.51 5.06 -13.69
C MET A 74 -8.85 6.05 -14.66
N ARG A 75 -7.62 5.77 -15.10
CA ARG A 75 -6.90 6.58 -16.09
C ARG A 75 -7.47 6.40 -17.50
N ALA A 76 -7.88 5.18 -17.87
CA ALA A 76 -8.60 4.92 -19.12
C ALA A 76 -9.93 5.69 -19.17
N ASP A 77 -10.61 5.83 -18.03
CA ASP A 77 -11.81 6.67 -17.86
C ASP A 77 -11.52 8.18 -17.84
N LYS A 78 -10.29 8.58 -18.18
CA LYS A 78 -9.81 9.98 -18.21
C LYS A 78 -9.90 10.70 -16.86
N MET A 79 -9.97 9.98 -15.74
CA MET A 79 -10.03 10.59 -14.42
C MET A 79 -8.70 11.32 -14.10
N PRO A 80 -8.73 12.59 -13.65
CA PRO A 80 -7.51 13.33 -13.37
C PRO A 80 -6.77 12.74 -12.17
N TYR A 81 -5.43 12.71 -12.23
CA TYR A 81 -4.60 12.09 -11.18
C TYR A 81 -4.88 12.57 -9.76
N ARG A 82 -5.17 13.87 -9.57
CA ARG A 82 -5.48 14.43 -8.25
C ARG A 82 -6.78 13.84 -7.66
N LYS A 83 -7.76 13.54 -8.51
CA LYS A 83 -9.01 12.89 -8.09
C LYS A 83 -8.77 11.43 -7.72
N ILE A 84 -7.99 10.70 -8.51
CA ILE A 84 -7.58 9.32 -8.19
C ILE A 84 -6.82 9.28 -6.86
N ALA A 85 -5.88 10.20 -6.66
CA ALA A 85 -5.10 10.30 -5.42
C ALA A 85 -5.99 10.53 -4.19
N ALA A 86 -6.98 11.41 -4.30
CA ALA A 86 -7.94 11.66 -3.24
C ALA A 86 -8.82 10.43 -2.93
N LEU A 87 -9.32 9.76 -3.97
CA LEU A 87 -10.16 8.55 -3.83
C LEU A 87 -9.39 7.39 -3.17
N LEU A 88 -8.13 7.19 -3.56
CA LEU A 88 -7.30 6.10 -3.03
C LEU A 88 -6.59 6.46 -1.71
N GLY A 89 -6.69 7.70 -1.24
CA GLY A 89 -5.98 8.16 -0.04
C GLY A 89 -4.45 8.18 -0.17
N VAL A 90 -3.89 8.28 -1.39
CA VAL A 90 -2.44 8.31 -1.66
C VAL A 90 -1.99 9.63 -2.26
N SER A 91 -0.67 9.85 -2.36
CA SER A 91 -0.14 11.07 -2.99
C SER A 91 -0.33 11.06 -4.52
N LEU A 92 -0.35 12.26 -5.14
CA LEU A 92 -0.33 12.41 -6.59
C LEU A 92 0.84 11.65 -7.24
N GLY A 93 2.05 11.80 -6.68
CA GLY A 93 3.25 11.13 -7.18
C GLY A 93 3.13 9.60 -7.10
N THR A 94 2.47 9.07 -6.06
CA THR A 94 2.19 7.63 -5.92
C THR A 94 1.33 7.13 -7.08
N VAL A 95 0.24 7.82 -7.42
CA VAL A 95 -0.61 7.42 -8.56
C VAL A 95 0.18 7.40 -9.86
N GLN A 96 0.97 8.45 -10.12
CA GLN A 96 1.77 8.50 -11.34
C GLN A 96 2.86 7.42 -11.38
N ASN A 97 3.47 7.09 -10.25
CA ASN A 97 4.46 6.01 -10.17
C ASN A 97 3.81 4.64 -10.41
N ILE A 98 2.59 4.42 -9.88
CA ILE A 98 1.80 3.20 -10.13
C ILE A 98 1.53 3.05 -11.62
N GLU A 99 0.99 4.08 -12.27
CA GLU A 99 0.69 4.07 -13.70
C GLU A 99 1.94 3.77 -14.55
N ARG A 100 3.08 4.40 -14.23
CA ARG A 100 4.34 4.30 -15.01
C ARG A 100 5.07 2.96 -14.92
N GLY A 101 4.75 2.07 -13.98
CA GLY A 101 5.62 0.90 -13.76
C GLY A 101 6.36 0.85 -12.45
N HIS A 102 6.43 1.98 -11.74
CA HIS A 102 7.42 2.20 -10.70
C HIS A 102 6.91 1.88 -9.28
N ALA A 103 5.75 1.23 -9.16
CA ALA A 103 5.20 0.80 -7.87
C ALA A 103 5.78 -0.52 -7.32
N GLY A 104 6.70 -1.15 -8.04
CA GLY A 104 7.44 -2.31 -7.55
C GLY A 104 8.44 -1.95 -6.45
N ALA A 105 8.86 -2.95 -5.67
CA ALA A 105 10.00 -2.81 -4.77
C ALA A 105 11.17 -2.20 -5.54
N TRP A 106 11.84 -1.20 -4.95
CA TRP A 106 13.03 -0.57 -5.49
C TRP A 106 14.11 -1.64 -5.73
N GLY A 107 14.10 -2.31 -6.88
CA GLY A 107 14.97 -3.46 -7.13
C GLY A 107 14.75 -4.20 -8.44
N THR A 108 13.57 -4.17 -9.07
CA THR A 108 13.33 -4.90 -10.34
C THR A 108 13.56 -4.06 -11.60
N LYS A 109 14.34 -2.98 -11.52
CA LYS A 109 15.04 -2.47 -12.72
C LYS A 109 16.36 -3.21 -12.79
N SER A 110 16.44 -4.25 -13.62
CA SER A 110 17.73 -4.59 -14.20
C SER A 110 18.21 -3.31 -14.90
N ARG A 111 19.28 -2.70 -14.39
CA ARG A 111 20.06 -1.76 -15.20
C ARG A 111 20.71 -2.60 -16.29
N ALA A 112 19.95 -2.92 -17.33
CA ALA A 112 20.55 -3.38 -18.58
C ALA A 112 21.42 -2.21 -19.06
N LYS A 113 22.72 -2.31 -18.81
CA LYS A 113 23.71 -1.46 -19.45
C LYS A 113 23.59 -1.77 -20.95
N PRO A 114 23.26 -0.80 -21.82
CA PRO A 114 23.28 -1.07 -23.25
C PRO A 114 24.70 -1.54 -23.58
N ALA A 115 24.79 -2.72 -24.22
CA ALA A 115 26.04 -3.18 -24.80
C ALA A 115 26.48 -2.08 -25.77
N ALA A 116 27.65 -1.50 -25.50
CA ALA A 116 28.29 -0.60 -26.43
C ALA A 116 28.67 -1.45 -27.65
N GLU A 117 28.11 -1.09 -28.81
CA GLU A 117 28.67 -1.44 -30.11
C GLU A 117 29.75 -0.41 -30.48
#